data_AF-A0A8J7KL60-F1
#
_entry.id   AF-A0A8J7KL60-F1
#
_cell.length_a   1.000
_cell.length_b   1.000
_cell.length_c   1.000
_cell.angle_alpha   90.00
_cell.angle_beta   90.00
_cell.angle_gamma   90.00
#
_symmetry.space_group_name_H-M   'P 1'
#
loop_
_entity.id
_entity.type
_entity.pdbx_description
1 polymer ?
#
loop_
_entity_poly.entity_id
_entity_poly.type
_entity_poly.pdbx_seq_one_letter_code
_entity_poly.pdbx_strand_id
1 'polypeptide(L)'
;MSSEFYESDVDGDGHADTIEYDQHADGSSDILVDTNHDGVADYEGSDTDGDGRIDYVAADTDHDGTHDVEAWDKNSDGSFDYANVDTNSDGVADYSGNPWGAA
;
A
#
# COMPACT_ATOMS: atom_id res chain seq x y z
N MET A 1 -9.72 2.34 17.32
CA MET A 1 -9.11 1.33 16.44
C MET A 1 -9.98 0.09 16.50
N SER A 2 -10.49 -0.31 15.35
CA SER A 2 -11.17 -1.59 15.11
C SER A 2 -10.50 -2.24 13.91
N SER A 3 -10.14 -3.51 14.05
CA SER A 3 -9.51 -4.31 13.00
C SER A 3 -10.52 -5.35 12.53
N GLU A 4 -10.67 -5.47 11.21
CA GLU A 4 -11.48 -6.50 10.57
C GLU A 4 -10.61 -7.33 9.64
N PHE A 5 -10.81 -8.64 9.66
CA PHE A 5 -10.05 -9.59 8.83
C PHE A 5 -10.97 -10.23 7.79
N TYR A 6 -10.48 -10.29 6.55
CA TYR A 6 -11.14 -10.90 5.41
C TYR A 6 -10.18 -11.89 4.73
N GLU A 7 -10.75 -12.86 4.02
CA GLU A 7 -10.00 -13.79 3.18
C GLU A 7 -10.54 -13.72 1.76
N SER A 8 -9.66 -13.48 0.79
CA SER A 8 -10.00 -13.45 -0.63
C SER A 8 -8.76 -13.77 -1.47
N ASP A 9 -8.94 -14.40 -2.62
CA ASP A 9 -7.90 -14.59 -3.64
C ASP A 9 -7.74 -13.27 -4.42
N VAL A 10 -6.79 -12.43 -4.02
CA VAL A 10 -6.55 -11.08 -4.55
C VAL A 10 -5.62 -11.15 -5.76
N ASP A 11 -4.60 -12.00 -5.71
CA ASP A 11 -3.61 -12.13 -6.79
C ASP A 11 -3.98 -13.17 -7.87
N GLY A 12 -4.98 -14.02 -7.61
CA GLY A 12 -5.51 -15.00 -8.54
C GLY A 12 -4.73 -16.30 -8.60
N ASP A 13 -3.90 -16.60 -7.60
CA ASP A 13 -3.10 -17.84 -7.54
C ASP A 13 -3.91 -19.09 -7.13
N GLY A 14 -5.14 -18.89 -6.65
CA GLY A 14 -6.06 -19.94 -6.20
C GLY A 14 -5.94 -20.31 -4.72
N HIS A 15 -5.11 -19.61 -3.96
CA HIS A 15 -5.08 -19.55 -2.52
C HIS A 15 -5.80 -18.30 -2.02
N ALA A 16 -6.21 -18.29 -0.75
CA ALA A 16 -6.90 -17.14 -0.18
C ALA A 16 -5.88 -16.28 0.55
N ASP A 17 -5.85 -14.99 0.23
CA ASP A 17 -4.98 -13.98 0.83
C ASP A 17 -5.62 -13.41 2.09
N THR A 18 -4.77 -12.99 3.02
CA THR A 18 -5.23 -12.33 4.24
C THR A 18 -5.36 -10.84 3.98
N ILE A 19 -6.52 -10.28 4.29
CA ILE A 19 -6.78 -8.84 4.19
C ILE A 19 -7.14 -8.33 5.59
N GLU A 20 -6.38 -7.36 6.10
CA GLU A 20 -6.67 -6.64 7.34
C GLU A 20 -7.13 -5.22 7.01
N TYR A 21 -8.24 -4.80 7.61
CA TYR A 21 -8.74 -3.43 7.55
C TYR A 21 -8.78 -2.83 8.94
N ASP A 22 -7.95 -1.82 9.16
CA ASP A 22 -7.81 -1.12 10.43
C ASP A 22 -8.45 0.25 10.34
N GLN A 23 -9.45 0.51 11.18
CA GLN A 23 -10.09 1.83 11.26
C GLN A 23 -9.81 2.51 12.59
N HIS A 24 -9.28 3.73 12.54
CA HIS A 24 -8.94 4.54 13.69
C HIS A 24 -10.09 5.44 14.14
N ALA A 25 -9.96 6.04 15.32
CA ALA A 25 -11.03 6.84 15.93
C ALA A 25 -11.15 8.25 15.33
N ASP A 26 -10.11 8.72 14.65
CA ASP A 26 -10.06 10.01 13.96
C ASP A 26 -10.60 9.94 12.53
N GLY A 27 -10.90 8.74 12.03
CA GLY A 27 -11.41 8.51 10.69
C GLY A 27 -10.38 7.87 9.76
N SER A 28 -9.09 7.95 10.09
CA SER A 28 -8.03 7.32 9.30
C SER A 28 -8.20 5.80 9.26
N SER A 29 -7.69 5.17 8.21
CA SER A 29 -7.74 3.71 8.07
C SER A 29 -6.62 3.14 7.23
N ASP A 30 -6.25 1.90 7.51
CA ASP A 30 -5.23 1.14 6.80
C ASP A 30 -5.83 -0.15 6.22
N ILE A 31 -5.39 -0.55 5.04
CA ILE A 31 -5.69 -1.84 4.39
C ILE A 31 -4.36 -2.54 4.15
N LEU A 32 -4.22 -3.75 4.67
CA LEU A 32 -3.02 -4.59 4.52
C LEU A 32 -3.43 -5.89 3.84
N VAL A 33 -2.66 -6.34 2.85
CA VAL A 33 -2.89 -7.61 2.14
C VAL A 33 -1.61 -8.44 2.15
N ASP A 34 -1.70 -9.67 2.63
CA ASP A 34 -0.62 -10.67 2.64
C ASP A 34 -1.02 -11.81 1.69
N THR A 35 -0.35 -11.90 0.53
CA THR A 35 -0.63 -12.90 -0.51
C THR A 35 0.30 -14.11 -0.45
N ASN A 36 1.45 -14.00 0.23
CA ASN A 36 2.41 -15.11 0.36
C ASN A 36 2.30 -15.88 1.69
N HIS A 37 1.48 -15.39 2.63
CA HIS A 37 1.21 -15.93 3.96
C HIS A 37 2.40 -16.00 4.90
N ASP A 38 3.36 -15.07 4.79
CA ASP A 38 4.50 -14.96 5.68
C ASP A 38 4.26 -14.06 6.90
N GLY A 39 3.10 -13.37 6.93
CA GLY A 39 2.70 -12.45 7.99
C GLY A 39 3.22 -11.02 7.83
N VAL A 40 3.82 -10.69 6.69
CA VAL A 40 4.13 -9.34 6.22
C VAL A 40 3.13 -8.98 5.11
N ALA A 41 2.72 -7.72 5.05
CA ALA A 41 1.82 -7.27 4.00
C ALA A 41 2.60 -7.03 2.71
N ASP A 42 2.11 -7.60 1.61
CA ASP A 42 2.63 -7.40 0.26
C ASP A 42 2.02 -6.15 -0.39
N TYR A 43 0.81 -5.77 0.03
CA TYR A 43 0.18 -4.51 -0.37
C TYR A 43 -0.35 -3.74 0.84
N GLU A 44 -0.15 -2.42 0.82
CA GLU A 44 -0.65 -1.49 1.83
C GLU A 44 -1.39 -0.33 1.15
N GLY A 45 -2.48 0.11 1.76
CA GLY A 45 -3.15 1.36 1.41
C GLY A 45 -3.65 2.07 2.66
N SER A 46 -3.35 3.36 2.79
CA SER A 46 -3.75 4.16 3.95
C SER A 46 -4.53 5.41 3.54
N ASP A 47 -5.57 5.71 4.32
CA ASP A 47 -6.25 7.00 4.40
C ASP A 47 -5.75 7.67 5.69
N THR A 48 -4.75 8.54 5.59
CA THR A 48 -4.07 9.11 6.76
C THR A 48 -4.79 10.32 7.35
N ASP A 49 -5.67 10.98 6.59
CA ASP A 49 -6.40 12.16 7.02
C ASP A 49 -7.89 11.89 7.38
N GLY A 50 -8.39 10.69 7.07
CA GLY A 50 -9.71 10.21 7.43
C GLY A 50 -10.83 10.79 6.56
N ASP A 51 -10.52 11.27 5.35
CA ASP A 51 -11.51 11.82 4.42
C ASP A 51 -12.26 10.75 3.60
N GLY A 52 -11.85 9.49 3.72
CA GLY A 52 -12.38 8.33 3.01
C GLY A 52 -11.69 8.05 1.67
N ARG A 53 -10.54 8.68 1.40
CA ARG A 53 -9.70 8.43 0.21
C ARG A 53 -8.33 7.97 0.65
N ILE A 54 -7.79 7.02 -0.10
CA ILE A 54 -6.43 6.54 0.10
C ILE A 54 -5.45 7.61 -0.40
N ASP A 55 -4.55 8.04 0.47
CA ASP A 55 -3.51 9.04 0.19
C ASP A 55 -2.09 8.41 0.17
N TYR A 56 -1.97 7.15 0.59
CA TYR A 56 -0.73 6.39 0.54
C TYR A 56 -0.98 4.96 0.05
N VAL A 57 -0.09 4.46 -0.80
CA VAL A 57 -0.09 3.04 -1.21
C VAL A 57 1.34 2.52 -1.27
N ALA A 58 1.50 1.24 -0.98
CA ALA A 58 2.75 0.53 -1.16
C ALA A 58 2.57 -0.91 -1.65
N ALA A 59 3.63 -1.45 -2.24
CA ALA A 59 3.70 -2.83 -2.69
C ALA A 59 5.12 -3.41 -2.51
N ASP A 60 5.21 -4.59 -1.92
CA ASP A 60 6.37 -5.49 -1.92
C ASP A 60 6.07 -6.62 -2.93
N THR A 61 6.74 -6.61 -4.08
CA THR A 61 6.44 -7.52 -5.19
C THR A 61 7.38 -8.71 -5.28
N ASP A 62 8.47 -8.70 -4.51
CA ASP A 62 9.44 -9.79 -4.46
C ASP A 62 9.48 -10.51 -3.09
N HIS A 63 8.67 -10.05 -2.15
CA HIS A 63 8.42 -10.65 -0.84
C HIS A 63 9.65 -10.67 0.05
N ASP A 64 10.46 -9.59 -0.01
CA ASP A 64 11.66 -9.45 0.82
C ASP A 64 11.43 -8.70 2.15
N GLY A 65 10.22 -8.16 2.35
CA GLY A 65 9.81 -7.36 3.49
C GLY A 65 10.07 -5.87 3.34
N THR A 66 10.46 -5.42 2.14
CA THR A 66 10.68 -4.01 1.76
C THR A 66 9.77 -3.66 0.59
N HIS A 67 9.09 -2.52 0.66
CA HIS A 67 8.28 -2.08 -0.45
C HIS A 67 9.14 -1.70 -1.66
N ASP A 68 8.89 -2.36 -2.79
CA ASP A 68 9.43 -2.01 -4.11
C ASP A 68 8.82 -0.70 -4.62
N VAL A 69 7.54 -0.46 -4.32
CA VAL A 69 6.80 0.72 -4.78
C VAL A 69 6.09 1.38 -3.62
N GLU A 70 6.21 2.70 -3.54
CA GLU A 70 5.42 3.53 -2.62
C GLU A 70 4.93 4.79 -3.35
N ALA A 71 3.71 5.25 -3.10
CA ALA A 71 3.20 6.50 -3.66
C ALA A 71 2.36 7.29 -2.64
N TRP A 72 2.41 8.63 -2.75
CA TRP A 72 1.79 9.56 -1.80
C TRP A 72 1.03 10.69 -2.52
N ASP A 73 -0.23 10.92 -2.15
CA ASP A 73 -1.03 12.10 -2.48
C ASP A 73 -1.01 13.02 -1.25
N LYS A 74 -0.12 14.01 -1.26
CA LYS A 74 0.11 14.89 -0.10
C LYS A 74 -0.80 16.10 -0.10
N ASN A 75 -1.49 16.33 -1.20
CA ASN A 75 -2.33 17.52 -1.41
C ASN A 75 -3.84 17.17 -1.41
N SER A 76 -4.17 15.88 -1.30
CA SER A 76 -5.51 15.29 -1.26
C SER A 76 -6.35 15.67 -2.49
N ASP A 77 -5.73 15.79 -3.67
CA ASP A 77 -6.41 16.10 -4.93
C ASP A 77 -6.93 14.86 -5.69
N GLY A 78 -6.60 13.66 -5.18
CA GLY A 78 -6.95 12.37 -5.76
C GLY A 78 -5.91 11.85 -6.76
N SER A 79 -4.77 12.53 -6.90
CA SER A 79 -3.63 12.13 -7.70
C SER A 79 -2.40 12.05 -6.81
N PHE A 80 -1.67 10.95 -6.88
CA PHE A 80 -0.38 10.85 -6.20
C PHE A 80 0.59 11.93 -6.70
N ASP A 81 1.27 12.60 -5.78
CA ASP A 81 2.26 13.65 -6.05
C ASP A 81 3.66 13.08 -6.25
N TYR A 82 3.93 11.94 -5.62
CA TYR A 82 5.26 11.38 -5.44
C TYR A 82 5.21 9.86 -5.41
N ALA A 83 6.23 9.22 -5.98
CA ALA A 83 6.46 7.80 -5.87
C ALA A 83 7.95 7.47 -5.71
N ASN A 84 8.21 6.41 -4.96
CA ASN A 84 9.47 5.67 -4.96
C ASN A 84 9.25 4.35 -5.69
N VAL A 85 10.23 3.94 -6.49
CA VAL A 85 10.22 2.67 -7.21
C VAL A 85 11.63 2.08 -7.16
N ASP A 86 11.78 0.93 -6.53
CA ASP A 86 12.90 0.01 -6.64
C ASP A 86 12.50 -1.11 -7.61
N THR A 87 13.14 -1.18 -8.78
CA THR A 87 12.79 -2.19 -9.80
C THR A 87 13.65 -3.43 -9.73
N ASN A 88 14.67 -3.42 -8.87
CA ASN A 88 15.64 -4.49 -8.77
C ASN A 88 15.77 -5.09 -7.36
N SER A 89 14.96 -4.58 -6.43
CA SER A 89 14.79 -5.07 -5.07
C SER A 89 16.13 -5.17 -4.33
N ASP A 90 16.93 -4.10 -4.44
CA ASP A 90 18.19 -3.95 -3.69
C ASP A 90 18.04 -3.03 -2.46
N GLY A 91 16.80 -2.59 -2.19
CA GLY A 91 16.44 -1.67 -1.12
C GLY A 91 16.79 -0.21 -1.44
N VAL A 92 17.16 0.09 -2.69
CA VAL A 92 17.49 1.43 -3.16
C VAL A 92 16.63 1.79 -4.34
N ALA A 93 15.75 2.78 -4.15
CA ALA A 93 14.88 3.27 -5.21
C ALA A 93 15.66 3.71 -6.46
N ASP A 94 15.34 3.08 -7.59
CA ASP A 94 15.77 3.47 -8.94
C ASP A 94 15.14 4.79 -9.37
N TYR A 95 13.93 5.07 -8.88
CA TYR A 95 13.19 6.29 -9.14
C TYR A 95 12.61 6.87 -7.85
N SER A 96 12.70 8.19 -7.73
CA SER A 96 12.11 8.95 -6.62
C SER A 96 11.67 10.32 -7.11
N GLY A 97 10.37 10.58 -7.21
CA GLY A 97 9.85 11.84 -7.77
C GLY A 97 8.37 11.79 -8.13
N ASN A 98 7.90 12.76 -8.93
CA ASN A 98 6.55 12.75 -9.50
C ASN A 98 6.55 12.00 -10.86
N PRO A 99 6.05 10.75 -10.93
CA PRO A 99 6.10 9.95 -12.16
C PRO A 99 5.10 10.40 -13.23
N TRP A 100 4.12 11.24 -12.89
CA TRP A 100 3.08 11.72 -13.81
C TRP A 100 3.44 13.05 -14.51
N GLY A 101 4.54 13.69 -14.11
CA GLY A 101 4.92 15.01 -14.57
C GLY A 101 4.16 16.11 -13.83
N ALA A 102 4.83 17.23 -13.55
CA ALA A 102 4.32 18.31 -12.70
C ALA A 102 2.87 18.70 -13.02
N ALA A 103 2.02 18.66 -11.99
CA ALA A 103 0.74 19.35 -11.96
C ALA A 103 0.94 20.87 -11.79
#